data_AF-A0A4Q2DWA3-F1
#
_entry.id   AF-A0A4Q2DWA3-F1
#
_cell.length_a   1.000
_cell.length_b   1.000
_cell.length_c   1.000
_cell.angle_alpha   90.00
_cell.angle_beta   90.00
_cell.angle_gamma   90.00
#
_symmetry.space_group_name_H-M   'P 1'
#
loop_
_entity.id
_entity.type
_entity.pdbx_description
1 polymer ?
#
loop_
_entity_poly.entity_id
_entity_poly.type
_entity_poly.pdbx_seq_one_letter_code
_entity_poly.pdbx_strand_id
1 'polypeptide(L)'
;MLLADLGADVIKVEEVSRGDDTRSWLPPVAPTIPTAPKEASHLPPESAYFLAVNRNKRSITVNFKTPEGLEILHRLIKNSDVLVENFISGKLASMGLGYEDCKKLNPKLIYASITGYGQTGPFKSAAGYDVVIEGEAGLMHITGEPGGSPCKVGVAATDIATGLYAHGAIMAALISRQQTGRGVWIDCNLFETQIAGLANIASNYLIAGQEASRHGTAHPSIVPYQVFPCKDGFVMIGAGNNKQFKSFAEKVLEKPELVNDPKFSTNDARVANRTELVDIINEALMEHDREYWLERLTGLGVPFGPINNIQQTFEHPQVEVAEEPIDMEIFQQILELDEDDDDRDFSKGMVEAYFTQAEETFEKLDKALKQSDLATLSDLGHFLKGSSAALGVFRVQAECEKIQNLGKLAHHDEKKNEVKDVTEEVALEKIRESLVTVKGEYAAAEKWLRTYYNDPTDEDS
;
A
#
# COMPACT_ATOMS: atom_id res chain seq x y z
N MET A 1 -11.37 -7.79 1.49
CA MET A 1 -10.42 -7.30 0.46
C MET A 1 -9.16 -8.11 0.57
N LEU A 2 -8.44 -8.04 1.70
CA LEU A 2 -7.22 -8.84 1.91
C LEU A 2 -7.40 -10.35 1.64
N LEU A 3 -8.50 -10.97 2.09
CA LEU A 3 -8.80 -12.37 1.74
C LEU A 3 -8.90 -12.60 0.22
N ALA A 4 -9.48 -11.67 -0.53
CA ALA A 4 -9.58 -11.74 -1.99
C ALA A 4 -8.22 -11.51 -2.66
N ASP A 5 -7.40 -10.60 -2.12
CA ASP A 5 -6.02 -10.37 -2.57
C ASP A 5 -5.16 -11.64 -2.38
N LEU A 6 -5.49 -12.49 -1.38
CA LEU A 6 -4.88 -13.81 -1.16
C LEU A 6 -5.54 -14.94 -1.98
N GLY A 7 -6.44 -14.62 -2.92
CA GLY A 7 -7.05 -15.58 -3.84
C GLY A 7 -8.40 -16.16 -3.42
N ALA A 8 -9.02 -15.68 -2.33
CA ALA A 8 -10.37 -16.12 -1.97
C ALA A 8 -11.43 -15.56 -2.93
N ASP A 9 -12.42 -16.38 -3.30
CA ASP A 9 -13.63 -15.91 -3.98
C ASP A 9 -14.55 -15.19 -2.98
N VAL A 10 -14.50 -13.85 -2.98
CA VAL A 10 -15.28 -13.03 -2.05
C VAL A 10 -16.54 -12.48 -2.73
N ILE A 11 -17.69 -12.96 -2.25
CA ILE A 11 -19.01 -12.44 -2.63
C ILE A 11 -19.45 -11.42 -1.58
N LYS A 12 -19.53 -10.15 -1.96
CA LYS A 12 -20.13 -9.08 -1.17
C LYS A 12 -21.65 -9.10 -1.39
N VAL A 13 -22.40 -9.30 -0.30
CA VAL A 13 -23.86 -9.23 -0.33
C VAL A 13 -24.30 -7.84 0.10
N GLU A 14 -25.01 -7.13 -0.77
CA GLU A 14 -25.34 -5.72 -0.60
C GLU A 14 -26.86 -5.47 -0.54
N GLU A 15 -27.24 -4.31 -0.02
CA GLU A 15 -28.63 -3.84 0.01
C GLU A 15 -29.12 -3.53 -1.41
N VAL A 16 -30.38 -3.89 -1.70
CA VAL A 16 -30.93 -3.90 -3.08
C VAL A 16 -31.03 -2.52 -3.72
N SER A 17 -31.35 -1.49 -2.93
CA SER A 17 -31.61 -0.15 -3.46
C SER A 17 -30.36 0.71 -3.60
N ARG A 18 -29.40 0.60 -2.67
CA ARG A 18 -28.24 1.51 -2.61
C ARG A 18 -26.89 0.83 -2.55
N GLY A 19 -26.85 -0.47 -2.28
CA GLY A 19 -25.62 -1.19 -2.04
C GLY A 19 -24.97 -0.83 -0.69
N ASP A 20 -23.65 -0.91 -0.62
CA ASP A 20 -22.83 -0.43 0.50
C ASP A 20 -22.85 1.10 0.61
N ASP A 21 -22.98 1.63 1.83
CA ASP A 21 -23.05 3.07 2.07
C ASP A 21 -21.80 3.82 1.55
N THR A 22 -20.62 3.18 1.53
CA THR A 22 -19.38 3.78 1.03
C THR A 22 -19.41 4.09 -0.46
N ARG A 23 -20.32 3.48 -1.25
CA ARG A 23 -20.55 3.83 -2.66
C ARG A 23 -20.96 5.30 -2.82
N SER A 24 -21.66 5.82 -1.81
CA SER A 24 -22.19 7.19 -1.80
C SER A 24 -21.31 8.17 -1.02
N TRP A 25 -20.15 7.75 -0.50
CA TRP A 25 -19.23 8.62 0.23
C TRP A 25 -18.36 9.42 -0.74
N LEU A 26 -18.88 10.57 -1.17
CA LEU A 26 -18.28 11.46 -2.15
C LEU A 26 -17.99 12.83 -1.52
N PRO A 27 -17.03 13.61 -2.06
CA PRO A 27 -15.95 13.27 -3.01
C PRO A 27 -14.72 12.61 -2.35
N PRO A 28 -13.72 12.07 -3.10
CA PRO A 28 -13.62 12.03 -4.57
C PRO A 28 -14.26 10.79 -5.22
N VAL A 29 -14.62 10.91 -6.49
CA VAL A 29 -15.12 9.83 -7.35
C VAL A 29 -14.06 9.37 -8.33
N ALA A 30 -14.09 8.09 -8.72
CA ALA A 30 -13.29 7.61 -9.84
C ALA A 30 -13.81 8.18 -11.17
N PRO A 31 -12.92 8.49 -12.12
CA PRO A 31 -13.32 8.81 -13.48
C PRO A 31 -14.10 7.65 -14.12
N THR A 32 -15.15 7.96 -14.86
CA THR A 32 -15.80 6.98 -15.73
C THR A 32 -14.86 6.60 -16.86
N ILE A 33 -14.55 5.31 -16.98
CA ILE A 33 -13.71 4.81 -18.08
C ILE A 33 -14.51 4.77 -19.39
N PRO A 34 -13.94 5.19 -20.54
CA PRO A 34 -14.65 5.18 -21.84
C PRO A 34 -15.12 3.79 -22.28
N THR A 35 -14.49 2.74 -21.76
CA THR A 35 -14.80 1.33 -22.03
C THR A 35 -15.89 0.75 -21.13
N ALA A 36 -16.50 1.56 -20.25
CA ALA A 36 -17.60 1.10 -19.42
C ALA A 36 -18.79 0.63 -20.29
N PRO A 37 -19.46 -0.48 -19.94
CA PRO A 37 -20.64 -0.95 -20.69
C PRO A 37 -21.70 0.15 -20.81
N LYS A 38 -22.35 0.27 -21.97
CA LYS A 38 -23.38 1.29 -22.19
C LYS A 38 -24.54 1.14 -21.20
N GLU A 39 -24.83 -0.09 -20.80
CA GLU A 39 -25.84 -0.43 -19.80
C GLU A 39 -25.52 0.18 -18.44
N ALA A 40 -24.24 0.42 -18.12
CA ALA A 40 -23.81 1.06 -16.88
C ALA A 40 -23.82 2.60 -16.93
N SER A 41 -24.12 3.22 -18.08
CA SER A 41 -24.08 4.69 -18.25
C SER A 41 -25.04 5.47 -17.35
N HIS A 42 -26.08 4.81 -16.83
CA HIS A 42 -27.05 5.42 -15.90
C HIS A 42 -26.60 5.37 -14.43
N LEU A 43 -25.53 4.64 -14.12
CA LEU A 43 -25.02 4.51 -12.76
C LEU A 43 -24.18 5.74 -12.38
N PRO A 44 -24.20 6.16 -11.10
CA PRO A 44 -23.34 7.24 -10.63
C PRO A 44 -21.86 6.82 -10.70
N PRO A 45 -20.92 7.79 -10.75
CA PRO A 45 -19.50 7.51 -10.57
C PRO A 45 -19.23 6.82 -9.23
N GLU A 46 -18.33 5.84 -9.22
CA GLU A 46 -17.97 5.10 -8.01
C GLU A 46 -17.12 5.96 -7.07
N SER A 47 -17.41 5.90 -5.76
CA SER A 47 -16.58 6.51 -4.73
C SER A 47 -15.17 5.92 -4.74
N ALA A 48 -14.14 6.76 -4.68
CA ALA A 48 -12.77 6.31 -4.45
C ALA A 48 -12.65 5.53 -3.12
N TYR A 49 -13.47 5.88 -2.12
CA TYR A 49 -13.53 5.17 -0.84
C TYR A 49 -14.04 3.74 -1.03
N PHE A 50 -15.15 3.57 -1.75
CA PHE A 50 -15.70 2.24 -2.05
C PHE A 50 -14.67 1.37 -2.78
N LEU A 51 -14.03 1.92 -3.81
CA LEU A 51 -13.03 1.20 -4.60
C LEU A 51 -11.81 0.78 -3.76
N ALA A 52 -11.35 1.64 -2.86
CA ALA A 52 -10.19 1.39 -2.01
C ALA A 52 -10.36 0.16 -1.09
N VAL A 53 -11.60 -0.17 -0.68
CA VAL A 53 -11.88 -1.24 0.29
C VAL A 53 -12.65 -2.44 -0.29
N ASN A 54 -12.98 -2.41 -1.59
CA ASN A 54 -13.79 -3.45 -2.26
C ASN A 54 -13.20 -4.07 -3.53
N ARG A 55 -11.94 -3.78 -3.90
CA ARG A 55 -11.27 -4.51 -5.00
C ARG A 55 -11.30 -6.03 -4.81
N ASN A 56 -11.25 -6.75 -5.93
CA ASN A 56 -11.24 -8.22 -6.03
C ASN A 56 -12.49 -8.94 -5.50
N LYS A 57 -13.59 -8.21 -5.22
CA LYS A 57 -14.87 -8.81 -4.79
C LYS A 57 -15.87 -8.88 -5.93
N ARG A 58 -16.68 -9.94 -5.94
CA ARG A 58 -17.95 -9.98 -6.67
C ARG A 58 -19.05 -9.38 -5.82
N SER A 59 -20.08 -8.81 -6.45
CA SER A 59 -21.22 -8.22 -5.74
C SER A 59 -22.54 -8.88 -6.17
N ILE A 60 -23.41 -9.09 -5.19
CA ILE A 60 -24.82 -9.41 -5.41
C ILE A 60 -25.69 -8.56 -4.48
N THR A 61 -26.89 -8.22 -4.92
CA THR A 61 -27.90 -7.59 -4.07
C THR A 61 -28.90 -8.63 -3.59
N VAL A 62 -29.19 -8.66 -2.28
CA VAL A 62 -30.19 -9.56 -1.71
C VAL A 62 -30.97 -8.82 -0.61
N ASN A 63 -32.29 -8.99 -0.58
CA ASN A 63 -33.12 -8.44 0.49
C ASN A 63 -33.32 -9.48 1.60
N PHE A 64 -32.61 -9.36 2.71
CA PHE A 64 -32.60 -10.38 3.77
C PHE A 64 -33.87 -10.37 4.62
N LYS A 65 -34.80 -9.44 4.33
CA LYS A 65 -36.10 -9.34 5.02
C LYS A 65 -37.17 -10.23 4.39
N THR A 66 -36.91 -10.82 3.23
CA THR A 66 -37.86 -11.74 2.58
C THR A 66 -37.42 -13.20 2.78
N PRO A 67 -38.36 -14.16 2.81
CA PRO A 67 -38.04 -15.58 2.91
C PRO A 67 -37.09 -16.06 1.80
N GLU A 68 -37.27 -15.58 0.57
CA GLU A 68 -36.46 -15.95 -0.59
C GLU A 68 -35.03 -15.41 -0.46
N GLY A 69 -34.88 -14.20 0.08
CA GLY A 69 -33.56 -13.62 0.35
C GLY A 69 -32.80 -14.40 1.43
N LEU A 70 -33.49 -14.82 2.50
CA LEU A 70 -32.91 -15.69 3.52
C LEU A 70 -32.50 -17.05 2.95
N GLU A 71 -33.30 -17.63 2.04
CA GLU A 71 -32.96 -18.89 1.38
C GLU A 71 -31.67 -18.77 0.55
N ILE A 72 -31.50 -17.68 -0.20
CA ILE A 72 -30.27 -17.39 -0.94
C ILE A 72 -29.07 -17.35 0.03
N LEU A 73 -29.19 -16.63 1.14
CA LEU A 73 -28.13 -16.54 2.14
C LEU A 73 -27.80 -17.88 2.77
N HIS A 74 -28.80 -18.67 3.15
CA HIS A 74 -28.57 -20.01 3.69
C HIS A 74 -27.84 -20.91 2.70
N ARG A 75 -28.13 -20.80 1.40
CA ARG A 75 -27.42 -21.55 0.35
C ARG A 75 -25.96 -21.09 0.21
N LEU A 76 -25.69 -19.79 0.31
CA LEU A 76 -24.33 -19.27 0.31
C LEU A 76 -23.57 -19.78 1.55
N ILE A 77 -24.12 -19.60 2.74
CA ILE A 77 -23.51 -20.00 4.03
C ILE A 77 -23.16 -21.49 4.07
N LYS A 78 -24.01 -22.36 3.51
CA LYS A 78 -23.75 -23.81 3.42
C LYS A 78 -22.49 -24.15 2.62
N ASN A 79 -22.11 -23.29 1.66
CA ASN A 79 -20.98 -23.50 0.76
C ASN A 79 -19.79 -22.57 1.04
N SER A 80 -19.92 -21.64 1.99
CA SER A 80 -18.86 -20.70 2.35
C SER A 80 -17.93 -21.24 3.43
N ASP A 81 -16.66 -20.90 3.33
CA ASP A 81 -15.67 -21.16 4.38
C ASP A 81 -15.72 -20.14 5.51
N VAL A 82 -15.95 -18.88 5.14
CA VAL A 82 -15.92 -17.73 6.04
C VAL A 82 -17.14 -16.85 5.75
N LEU A 83 -17.83 -16.42 6.81
CA LEU A 83 -18.82 -15.35 6.76
C LEU A 83 -18.28 -14.18 7.58
N VAL A 84 -18.16 -13.01 6.97
CA VAL A 84 -17.78 -11.77 7.67
C VAL A 84 -18.96 -10.82 7.67
N GLU A 85 -19.27 -10.28 8.85
CA GLU A 85 -20.35 -9.32 9.03
C GLU A 85 -19.94 -8.24 10.03
N ASN A 86 -20.51 -7.05 9.87
CA ASN A 86 -20.22 -5.90 10.74
C ASN A 86 -21.48 -5.16 11.19
N PHE A 87 -22.58 -5.88 11.40
CA PHE A 87 -23.78 -5.28 11.95
C PHE A 87 -23.65 -5.06 13.46
N ILE A 88 -24.48 -4.17 14.00
CA ILE A 88 -24.66 -4.04 15.46
C ILE A 88 -24.99 -5.42 16.04
N SER A 89 -24.39 -5.75 17.19
CA SER A 89 -24.54 -7.06 17.83
C SER A 89 -26.00 -7.49 17.95
N GLY A 90 -26.26 -8.76 17.60
CA GLY A 90 -27.59 -9.36 17.62
C GLY A 90 -28.50 -9.01 16.44
N LYS A 91 -28.11 -8.07 15.55
CA LYS A 91 -28.95 -7.68 14.41
C LYS A 91 -29.18 -8.84 13.44
N LEU A 92 -28.13 -9.54 13.01
CA LEU A 92 -28.28 -10.72 12.15
C LEU A 92 -28.93 -11.90 12.87
N ALA A 93 -28.66 -12.07 14.18
CA ALA A 93 -29.32 -13.09 14.98
C ALA A 93 -30.85 -12.89 15.00
N SER A 94 -31.34 -11.65 15.06
CA SER A 94 -32.78 -11.35 14.97
C SER A 94 -33.42 -11.74 13.63
N MET A 95 -32.60 -11.98 12.60
CA MET A 95 -33.01 -12.41 11.26
C MET A 95 -32.75 -13.91 11.00
N GLY A 96 -32.31 -14.67 12.02
CA GLY A 96 -31.94 -16.08 11.86
C GLY A 96 -30.59 -16.30 11.16
N LEU A 97 -29.74 -15.27 11.13
CA LEU A 97 -28.42 -15.28 10.49
C LEU A 97 -27.28 -15.08 11.52
N GLY A 98 -27.56 -15.30 12.80
CA GLY A 98 -26.55 -15.26 13.85
C GLY A 98 -25.62 -16.47 13.78
N TYR A 99 -24.51 -16.42 14.52
CA TYR A 99 -23.55 -17.53 14.58
C TYR A 99 -24.22 -18.88 14.92
N GLU A 100 -25.07 -18.92 15.94
CA GLU A 100 -25.74 -20.17 16.36
C GLU A 100 -26.69 -20.74 15.30
N ASP A 101 -27.25 -19.89 14.44
CA ASP A 101 -28.09 -20.33 13.32
C ASP A 101 -27.24 -20.82 12.15
N CYS A 102 -26.23 -20.05 11.77
CA CYS A 102 -25.33 -20.36 10.66
C CYS A 102 -24.49 -21.63 10.94
N LYS A 103 -24.08 -21.85 12.18
CA LYS A 103 -23.36 -23.05 12.62
C LYS A 103 -24.17 -24.33 12.43
N LYS A 104 -25.50 -24.28 12.58
CA LYS A 104 -26.38 -25.44 12.32
C LYS A 104 -26.39 -25.79 10.82
N LEU A 105 -26.29 -24.77 9.96
CA LEU A 105 -26.24 -24.95 8.50
C LEU A 105 -24.86 -25.44 8.04
N ASN A 106 -23.79 -24.92 8.65
CA ASN A 106 -22.42 -25.25 8.31
C ASN A 106 -21.52 -25.26 9.57
N PRO A 107 -21.29 -26.43 10.20
CA PRO A 107 -20.44 -26.56 11.39
C PRO A 107 -18.95 -26.25 11.15
N LYS A 108 -18.53 -26.14 9.87
CA LYS A 108 -17.16 -25.78 9.45
C LYS A 108 -17.00 -24.27 9.22
N LEU A 109 -18.08 -23.49 9.31
CA LEU A 109 -18.07 -22.06 9.03
C LEU A 109 -17.25 -21.29 10.06
N ILE A 110 -16.31 -20.47 9.58
CA ILE A 110 -15.69 -19.43 10.39
C ILE A 110 -16.57 -18.20 10.28
N TYR A 111 -17.23 -17.83 11.38
CA TYR A 111 -18.10 -16.67 11.45
C TYR A 111 -17.32 -15.54 12.11
N ALA A 112 -17.12 -14.42 11.42
CA ALA A 112 -16.42 -13.26 11.95
C ALA A 112 -17.37 -12.07 12.07
N SER A 113 -17.59 -11.65 13.30
CA SER A 113 -18.31 -10.43 13.65
C SER A 113 -17.33 -9.30 13.89
N ILE A 114 -17.50 -8.17 13.20
CA ILE A 114 -16.74 -6.94 13.42
C ILE A 114 -17.68 -5.87 13.96
N THR A 115 -17.58 -5.54 15.25
CA THR A 115 -18.53 -4.63 15.91
C THR A 115 -17.84 -3.43 16.57
N GLY A 116 -18.61 -2.46 17.06
CA GLY A 116 -18.06 -1.35 17.84
C GLY A 116 -17.48 -1.80 19.19
N TYR A 117 -18.24 -2.56 19.96
CA TYR A 117 -17.96 -2.88 21.38
C TYR A 117 -18.03 -4.38 21.74
N GLY A 118 -18.09 -5.26 20.74
CA GLY A 118 -18.14 -6.70 20.93
C GLY A 118 -19.55 -7.27 21.11
N GLN A 119 -19.64 -8.58 21.31
CA GLN A 119 -20.90 -9.31 21.51
C GLN A 119 -21.36 -9.32 22.98
N THR A 120 -20.53 -8.82 23.89
CA THR A 120 -20.75 -8.83 25.34
C THR A 120 -20.53 -7.45 25.96
N GLY A 121 -20.77 -7.32 27.27
CA GLY A 121 -20.62 -6.06 27.97
C GLY A 121 -21.80 -5.07 27.80
N PRO A 122 -21.75 -3.93 28.49
CA PRO A 122 -22.85 -2.97 28.56
C PRO A 122 -23.11 -2.23 27.24
N PHE A 123 -22.08 -2.08 26.40
CA PHE A 123 -22.15 -1.33 25.13
C PHE A 123 -22.38 -2.21 23.90
N LYS A 124 -22.63 -3.52 24.04
CA LYS A 124 -22.79 -4.44 22.89
C LYS A 124 -23.81 -3.98 21.84
N SER A 125 -24.86 -3.26 22.25
CA SER A 125 -25.93 -2.79 21.35
C SER A 125 -25.69 -1.35 20.85
N ALA A 126 -24.59 -0.71 21.23
CA ALA A 126 -24.24 0.61 20.74
C ALA A 126 -23.65 0.51 19.33
N ALA A 127 -23.94 1.52 18.50
CA ALA A 127 -23.26 1.70 17.23
C ALA A 127 -21.83 2.21 17.48
N GLY A 128 -20.87 1.71 16.70
CA GLY A 128 -19.49 2.16 16.76
C GLY A 128 -19.03 2.66 15.39
N TYR A 129 -18.45 3.85 15.37
CA TYR A 129 -17.63 4.35 14.27
C TYR A 129 -16.23 4.59 14.82
N ASP A 130 -15.21 4.40 13.98
CA ASP A 130 -13.80 4.61 14.29
C ASP A 130 -13.54 5.86 15.15
N VAL A 131 -13.96 7.04 14.69
CA VAL A 131 -13.70 8.31 15.40
C VAL A 131 -14.38 8.41 16.77
N VAL A 132 -15.53 7.75 16.95
CA VAL A 132 -16.21 7.70 18.26
C VAL A 132 -15.40 6.84 19.21
N ILE A 133 -14.95 5.69 18.73
CA ILE A 133 -14.08 4.78 19.49
C ILE A 133 -12.75 5.45 19.79
N GLU A 134 -12.17 6.22 18.86
CA GLU A 134 -10.98 7.06 19.08
C GLU A 134 -11.10 8.03 20.24
N GLY A 135 -12.28 8.64 20.38
CA GLY A 135 -12.58 9.49 21.52
C GLY A 135 -12.70 8.71 22.82
N GLU A 136 -13.32 7.53 22.79
CA GLU A 136 -13.65 6.76 24.00
C GLU A 136 -12.50 5.90 24.52
N ALA A 137 -11.74 5.27 23.62
CA ALA A 137 -10.63 4.37 23.94
C ALA A 137 -9.25 5.07 23.94
N GLY A 138 -9.23 6.40 24.00
CA GLY A 138 -8.07 7.19 24.44
C GLY A 138 -7.06 7.57 23.35
N LEU A 139 -7.17 7.03 22.13
CA LEU A 139 -6.24 7.40 21.03
C LEU A 139 -6.34 8.90 20.69
N MET A 140 -7.55 9.48 20.70
CA MET A 140 -7.76 10.91 20.43
C MET A 140 -7.19 11.78 21.56
N HIS A 141 -7.20 11.29 22.80
CA HIS A 141 -6.67 12.02 23.96
C HIS A 141 -5.16 12.23 23.85
N ILE A 142 -4.43 11.25 23.31
CA ILE A 142 -2.96 11.31 23.17
C ILE A 142 -2.48 11.90 21.84
N THR A 143 -3.40 12.18 20.90
CA THR A 143 -3.09 12.66 19.56
C THR A 143 -3.27 14.17 19.43
N GLY A 144 -2.27 14.87 18.90
CA GLY A 144 -2.26 16.32 18.69
C GLY A 144 -1.13 17.03 19.45
N GLU A 145 -1.10 18.37 19.35
CA GLU A 145 -0.07 19.21 19.98
C GLU A 145 -0.24 19.31 21.51
N PRO A 146 0.87 19.45 22.28
CA PRO A 146 0.81 19.73 23.71
C PRO A 146 -0.06 20.96 24.01
N GLY A 147 -1.00 20.82 24.95
CA GLY A 147 -1.93 21.91 25.31
C GLY A 147 -3.00 22.25 24.27
N GLY A 148 -2.97 21.63 23.07
CA GLY A 148 -4.00 21.78 22.05
C GLY A 148 -5.27 20.96 22.34
N SER A 149 -6.32 21.18 21.54
CA SER A 149 -7.52 20.35 21.55
C SER A 149 -7.22 18.91 21.09
N PRO A 150 -7.98 17.89 21.55
CA PRO A 150 -7.86 16.53 21.04
C PRO A 150 -8.01 16.47 19.52
N CYS A 151 -7.19 15.66 18.88
CA CYS A 151 -7.16 15.51 17.42
C CYS A 151 -7.32 14.04 17.05
N LYS A 152 -8.04 13.77 15.96
CA LYS A 152 -8.12 12.42 15.39
C LYS A 152 -6.92 12.11 14.51
N VAL A 153 -6.61 10.83 14.33
CA VAL A 153 -5.66 10.37 13.30
C VAL A 153 -6.21 10.68 11.89
N GLY A 154 -5.31 10.89 10.92
CA GLY A 154 -5.65 11.33 9.57
C GLY A 154 -6.53 10.34 8.77
N VAL A 155 -6.53 9.07 9.15
CA VAL A 155 -7.31 7.97 8.56
C VAL A 155 -8.06 7.21 9.65
N ALA A 156 -9.06 6.40 9.27
CA ALA A 156 -9.77 5.51 10.19
C ALA A 156 -8.87 4.36 10.69
N ALA A 157 -7.95 4.69 11.58
CA ALA A 157 -6.86 3.81 12.00
C ALA A 157 -7.37 2.59 12.78
N THR A 158 -8.43 2.76 13.57
CA THR A 158 -9.06 1.67 14.32
C THR A 158 -9.82 0.73 13.40
N ASP A 159 -10.54 1.25 12.39
CA ASP A 159 -11.19 0.42 11.38
C ASP A 159 -10.17 -0.44 10.62
N ILE A 160 -9.06 0.17 10.18
CA ILE A 160 -7.99 -0.54 9.46
C ILE A 160 -7.35 -1.60 10.37
N ALA A 161 -6.97 -1.23 11.59
CA ALA A 161 -6.36 -2.16 12.55
C ALA A 161 -7.30 -3.32 12.88
N THR A 162 -8.60 -3.06 13.08
CA THR A 162 -9.59 -4.11 13.39
C THR A 162 -9.77 -5.06 12.21
N GLY A 163 -9.77 -4.52 10.98
CA GLY A 163 -9.74 -5.35 9.78
C GLY A 163 -8.52 -6.27 9.70
N LEU A 164 -7.34 -5.79 10.11
CA LEU A 164 -6.10 -6.58 10.15
C LEU A 164 -6.14 -7.65 11.26
N TYR A 165 -6.63 -7.32 12.46
CA TYR A 165 -6.83 -8.29 13.53
C TYR A 165 -7.84 -9.38 13.13
N ALA A 166 -8.97 -8.99 12.56
CA ALA A 166 -9.98 -9.93 12.06
C ALA A 166 -9.40 -10.82 10.96
N HIS A 167 -8.63 -10.26 10.03
CA HIS A 167 -7.92 -11.04 9.00
C HIS A 167 -6.99 -12.09 9.63
N GLY A 168 -6.13 -11.69 10.57
CA GLY A 168 -5.23 -12.62 11.27
C GLY A 168 -5.99 -13.72 12.02
N ALA A 169 -7.08 -13.38 12.70
CA ALA A 169 -7.93 -14.32 13.41
C ALA A 169 -8.62 -15.31 12.44
N ILE A 170 -9.10 -14.84 11.28
CA ILE A 170 -9.70 -15.70 10.24
C ILE A 170 -8.65 -16.69 9.71
N MET A 171 -7.43 -16.23 9.43
CA MET A 171 -6.35 -17.11 8.95
C MET A 171 -5.99 -18.17 10.00
N ALA A 172 -5.86 -17.78 11.28
CA ALA A 172 -5.62 -18.72 12.37
C ALA A 172 -6.77 -19.73 12.53
N ALA A 173 -8.02 -19.28 12.39
CA ALA A 173 -9.20 -20.14 12.43
C ALA A 173 -9.23 -21.13 11.25
N LEU A 174 -8.85 -20.70 10.05
CA LEU A 174 -8.74 -21.58 8.87
C LEU A 174 -7.70 -22.68 9.09
N ILE A 175 -6.54 -22.35 9.66
CA ILE A 175 -5.49 -23.32 10.01
C ILE A 175 -5.99 -24.29 11.10
N SER A 176 -6.57 -23.77 12.19
CA SER A 176 -7.13 -24.58 13.27
C SER A 176 -8.21 -25.56 12.78
N ARG A 177 -9.05 -25.11 11.85
CA ARG A 177 -10.08 -25.94 11.23
C ARG A 177 -9.51 -27.14 10.45
N GLN A 178 -8.29 -27.07 9.90
CA GLN A 178 -7.66 -28.22 9.25
C GLN A 178 -7.39 -29.37 10.22
N GLN A 179 -7.10 -29.04 11.48
CA GLN A 179 -6.84 -30.04 12.53
C GLN A 179 -8.13 -30.50 13.22
N THR A 180 -9.04 -29.56 13.47
CA THR A 180 -10.24 -29.82 14.29
C THR A 180 -11.47 -30.22 13.48
N GLY A 181 -11.47 -29.94 12.17
CA GLY A 181 -12.63 -30.11 11.29
C GLY A 181 -13.81 -29.20 11.62
N ARG A 182 -13.65 -28.20 12.51
CA ARG A 182 -14.73 -27.33 13.00
C ARG A 182 -14.41 -25.85 12.77
N GLY A 183 -15.45 -25.08 12.48
CA GLY A 183 -15.38 -23.62 12.45
C GLY A 183 -15.46 -23.02 13.86
N VAL A 184 -15.32 -21.71 13.93
CA VAL A 184 -15.35 -20.92 15.18
C VAL A 184 -16.08 -19.60 14.97
N TRP A 185 -16.52 -18.98 16.06
CA TRP A 185 -16.97 -17.59 16.06
C TRP A 185 -15.81 -16.69 16.48
N ILE A 186 -15.48 -15.73 15.63
CA ILE A 186 -14.53 -14.65 15.91
C ILE A 186 -15.37 -13.42 16.26
N ASP A 187 -15.25 -12.95 17.51
CA ASP A 187 -15.73 -11.65 17.94
C ASP A 187 -14.54 -10.68 17.92
N CYS A 188 -14.54 -9.74 16.97
CA CYS A 188 -13.52 -8.71 16.86
C CYS A 188 -14.22 -7.35 16.93
N ASN A 189 -13.70 -6.41 17.71
CA ASN A 189 -14.36 -5.12 17.87
C ASN A 189 -13.38 -3.96 17.91
N LEU A 190 -13.89 -2.79 17.51
CA LEU A 190 -13.12 -1.55 17.40
C LEU A 190 -12.55 -1.14 18.76
N PHE A 191 -13.36 -1.21 19.82
CA PHE A 191 -12.96 -0.74 21.16
C PHE A 191 -11.76 -1.51 21.73
N GLU A 192 -11.83 -2.84 21.78
CA GLU A 192 -10.74 -3.68 22.25
C GLU A 192 -9.52 -3.59 21.33
N THR A 193 -9.74 -3.45 20.02
CA THR A 193 -8.65 -3.24 19.06
C THR A 193 -7.89 -1.94 19.35
N GLN A 194 -8.61 -0.85 19.64
CA GLN A 194 -7.96 0.41 19.96
C GLN A 194 -7.20 0.35 21.28
N ILE A 195 -7.78 -0.28 22.31
CA ILE A 195 -7.09 -0.51 23.59
C ILE A 195 -5.79 -1.28 23.37
N ALA A 196 -5.82 -2.36 22.58
CA ALA A 196 -4.62 -3.10 22.23
C ALA A 196 -3.61 -2.22 21.46
N GLY A 197 -4.10 -1.35 20.57
CA GLY A 197 -3.30 -0.42 19.78
C GLY A 197 -2.59 0.68 20.58
N LEU A 198 -3.03 0.98 21.82
CA LEU A 198 -2.32 1.92 22.71
C LEU A 198 -0.95 1.39 23.16
N ALA A 199 -0.70 0.08 23.05
CA ALA A 199 0.60 -0.57 23.23
C ALA A 199 1.36 -0.11 24.50
N ASN A 200 2.54 0.49 24.34
CA ASN A 200 3.37 0.94 25.45
C ASN A 200 2.76 2.09 26.23
N ILE A 201 1.87 2.90 25.64
CA ILE A 201 1.20 4.01 26.32
C ILE A 201 0.21 3.46 27.34
N ALA A 202 -0.61 2.47 26.95
CA ALA A 202 -1.46 1.77 27.91
C ALA A 202 -0.64 1.09 29.01
N SER A 203 0.51 0.51 28.65
CA SER A 203 1.41 -0.13 29.64
C SER A 203 1.98 0.87 30.65
N ASN A 204 2.34 2.09 30.22
CA ASN A 204 2.82 3.15 31.13
C ASN A 204 1.76 3.48 32.20
N TYR A 205 0.48 3.54 31.80
CA TYR A 205 -0.60 3.77 32.75
C TYR A 205 -0.84 2.53 33.64
N LEU A 206 -1.00 1.35 33.05
CA LEU A 206 -1.35 0.13 33.79
C LEU A 206 -0.25 -0.33 34.76
N ILE A 207 1.02 -0.10 34.43
CA ILE A 207 2.18 -0.54 35.23
C ILE A 207 2.66 0.57 36.17
N ALA A 208 2.79 1.81 35.68
CA ALA A 208 3.43 2.90 36.42
C ALA A 208 2.44 3.98 36.90
N GLY A 209 1.15 3.89 36.56
CA GLY A 209 0.15 4.92 36.90
C GLY A 209 0.40 6.26 36.21
N GLN A 210 1.24 6.29 35.17
CA GLN A 210 1.60 7.51 34.46
C GLN A 210 0.57 7.81 33.38
N GLU A 211 -0.18 8.89 33.55
CA GLU A 211 -1.13 9.38 32.56
C GLU A 211 -0.41 9.88 31.30
N ALA A 212 -0.99 9.60 30.14
CA ALA A 212 -0.47 10.02 28.85
C ALA A 212 -0.93 11.44 28.50
N SER A 213 -0.12 12.12 27.69
CA SER A 213 -0.40 13.47 27.20
C SER A 213 -0.10 13.59 25.70
N ARG A 214 -0.62 14.65 25.09
CA ARG A 214 -0.31 15.03 23.71
C ARG A 214 1.12 15.54 23.60
N HIS A 215 1.84 15.04 22.60
CA HIS A 215 3.25 15.37 22.34
C HIS A 215 3.51 15.92 20.93
N GLY A 216 2.47 16.17 20.14
CA GLY A 216 2.62 16.52 18.73
C GLY A 216 3.30 15.38 17.99
N THR A 217 4.42 15.69 17.35
CA THR A 217 5.26 14.69 16.66
C THR A 217 6.34 14.07 17.54
N ALA A 218 6.46 14.50 18.80
CA ALA A 218 7.55 14.11 19.66
C ALA A 218 7.31 12.77 20.37
N HIS A 219 8.37 11.96 20.47
CA HIS A 219 8.34 10.77 21.32
C HIS A 219 8.38 11.18 22.80
N PRO A 220 7.53 10.63 23.68
CA PRO A 220 7.47 11.03 25.09
C PRO A 220 8.76 10.71 25.87
N SER A 221 9.42 9.60 25.53
CA SER A 221 10.54 9.05 26.31
C SER A 221 11.93 9.16 25.66
N ILE A 222 12.03 9.73 24.45
CA ILE A 222 13.30 9.77 23.69
C ILE A 222 13.47 11.16 23.08
N VAL A 223 14.66 11.74 23.23
CA VAL A 223 15.02 13.05 22.68
C VAL A 223 16.42 12.99 22.06
N PRO A 224 16.65 13.55 20.84
CA PRO A 224 15.64 14.05 19.91
C PRO A 224 14.94 12.92 19.17
N TYR A 225 13.61 12.97 19.15
CA TYR A 225 12.77 12.10 18.32
C TYR A 225 11.48 12.86 18.03
N GLN A 226 11.49 13.71 17.01
CA GLN A 226 10.35 14.55 16.62
C GLN A 226 10.57 15.19 15.25
N VAL A 227 9.55 15.89 14.77
CA VAL A 227 9.66 16.78 13.62
C VAL A 227 10.29 18.09 14.04
N PHE A 228 11.26 18.54 13.25
CA PHE A 228 11.94 19.82 13.39
C PHE A 228 11.69 20.69 12.14
N PRO A 229 11.46 22.01 12.30
CA PRO A 229 11.39 22.93 11.19
C PRO A 229 12.78 23.12 10.56
N CYS A 230 12.78 23.32 9.25
CA CYS A 230 13.91 23.79 8.45
C CYS A 230 13.50 25.10 7.76
N LYS A 231 14.43 25.73 7.04
CA LYS A 231 14.16 27.01 6.38
C LYS A 231 12.98 27.00 5.39
N ASP A 232 12.75 25.89 4.69
CA ASP A 232 11.72 25.73 3.65
C ASP A 232 10.72 24.59 3.93
N GLY A 233 10.77 23.94 5.10
CA GLY A 233 9.94 22.77 5.37
C GLY A 233 10.21 22.11 6.73
N PHE A 234 10.08 20.79 6.77
CA PHE A 234 10.20 19.99 7.98
C PHE A 234 10.96 18.69 7.74
N VAL A 235 11.69 18.24 8.77
CA VAL A 235 12.38 16.95 8.79
C VAL A 235 12.03 16.20 10.09
N MET A 236 11.66 14.93 9.97
CA MET A 236 11.57 14.02 11.11
C MET A 236 12.98 13.49 11.41
N ILE A 237 13.41 13.56 12.66
CA ILE A 237 14.71 13.03 13.10
C ILE A 237 14.48 12.20 14.35
N GLY A 238 14.97 10.95 14.34
CA GLY A 238 14.90 10.03 15.47
C GLY A 238 16.29 9.56 15.91
N ALA A 239 16.93 10.26 16.85
CA ALA A 239 18.15 9.79 17.50
C ALA A 239 17.81 8.95 18.74
N GLY A 240 17.35 7.73 18.50
CA GLY A 240 16.81 6.80 19.50
C GLY A 240 17.79 6.34 20.59
N ASN A 241 19.09 6.55 20.42
CA ASN A 241 20.11 6.15 21.39
C ASN A 241 21.30 7.12 21.44
N ASN A 242 22.18 6.97 22.44
CA ASN A 242 23.32 7.88 22.65
C ASN A 242 24.33 7.87 21.48
N LYS A 243 24.49 6.73 20.77
CA LYS A 243 25.38 6.66 19.59
C LYS A 243 24.82 7.50 18.45
N GLN A 244 23.51 7.41 18.19
CA GLN A 244 22.83 8.22 17.19
C GLN A 244 22.85 9.70 17.56
N PHE A 245 22.58 10.05 18.83
CA PHE A 245 22.67 11.43 19.30
C PHE A 245 24.09 12.00 19.12
N LYS A 246 25.12 11.22 19.46
CA LYS A 246 26.51 11.61 19.22
C LYS A 246 26.78 11.91 17.75
N SER A 247 26.44 10.99 16.85
CA SER A 247 26.60 11.21 15.40
C SER A 247 25.85 12.47 14.92
N PHE A 248 24.63 12.68 15.41
CA PHE A 248 23.82 13.85 15.05
C PHE A 248 24.45 15.15 15.55
N ALA A 249 24.82 15.23 16.83
CA ALA A 249 25.42 16.41 17.42
C ALA A 249 26.77 16.77 16.79
N GLU A 250 27.65 15.79 16.59
CA GLU A 250 29.00 16.02 16.06
C GLU A 250 29.00 16.31 14.56
N LYS A 251 28.18 15.59 13.77
CA LYS A 251 28.30 15.60 12.30
C LYS A 251 27.23 16.41 11.59
N VAL A 252 26.10 16.69 12.24
CA VAL A 252 24.97 17.41 11.63
C VAL A 252 24.80 18.78 12.27
N LEU A 253 24.70 18.83 13.60
CA LEU A 253 24.61 20.11 14.32
C LEU A 253 25.97 20.83 14.42
N GLU A 254 27.07 20.11 14.21
CA GLU A 254 28.44 20.60 14.37
C GLU A 254 28.71 21.18 15.78
N LYS A 255 28.06 20.58 16.78
CA LYS A 255 28.12 20.95 18.21
C LYS A 255 28.58 19.75 19.06
N PRO A 256 29.85 19.31 18.93
CA PRO A 256 30.38 18.15 19.65
C PRO A 256 30.32 18.30 21.18
N GLU A 257 30.29 19.52 21.70
CA GLU A 257 30.15 19.82 23.13
C GLU A 257 28.88 19.24 23.75
N LEU A 258 27.78 19.14 22.98
CA LEU A 258 26.51 18.60 23.47
C LEU A 258 26.62 17.13 23.91
N VAL A 259 27.57 16.38 23.36
CA VAL A 259 27.74 14.96 23.68
C VAL A 259 28.24 14.76 25.11
N ASN A 260 29.05 15.69 25.61
CA ASN A 260 29.66 15.62 26.94
C ASN A 260 28.97 16.53 27.96
N ASP A 261 28.00 17.35 27.53
CA ASP A 261 27.22 18.18 28.43
C ASP A 261 26.41 17.28 29.40
N PRO A 262 26.53 17.46 30.73
CA PRO A 262 25.73 16.72 31.70
C PRO A 262 24.21 16.78 31.44
N LYS A 263 23.71 17.84 30.80
CA LYS A 263 22.30 17.98 30.43
C LYS A 263 21.87 17.06 29.27
N PHE A 264 22.81 16.63 28.40
CA PHE A 264 22.46 15.95 27.14
C PHE A 264 23.19 14.62 26.90
N SER A 265 24.18 14.28 27.74
CA SER A 265 25.02 13.09 27.59
C SER A 265 24.27 11.75 27.64
N THR A 266 23.13 11.69 28.35
CA THR A 266 22.27 10.50 28.44
C THR A 266 20.83 10.81 28.02
N ASN A 267 20.06 9.80 27.61
CA ASN A 267 18.69 10.00 27.15
C ASN A 267 17.78 10.57 28.25
N ASP A 268 17.89 10.08 29.48
CA ASP A 268 17.15 10.60 30.63
C ASP A 268 17.47 12.07 30.90
N ALA A 269 18.75 12.47 30.79
CA ALA A 269 19.15 13.87 30.89
C ALA A 269 18.55 14.71 29.75
N ARG A 270 18.57 14.20 28.50
CA ARG A 270 17.94 14.89 27.35
C ARG A 270 16.42 15.02 27.50
N VAL A 271 15.74 14.02 28.07
CA VAL A 271 14.30 14.07 28.35
C VAL A 271 14.02 15.13 29.42
N ALA A 272 14.83 15.20 30.49
CA ALA A 272 14.68 16.20 31.55
C ALA A 272 14.95 17.64 31.06
N ASN A 273 15.85 17.80 30.08
CA ASN A 273 16.23 19.09 29.48
C ASN A 273 15.71 19.26 28.04
N ARG A 274 14.56 18.64 27.72
CA ARG A 274 14.01 18.56 26.35
C ARG A 274 13.91 19.92 25.69
N THR A 275 13.30 20.88 26.36
CA THR A 275 13.02 22.21 25.77
C THR A 275 14.30 22.86 25.28
N GLU A 276 15.33 22.90 26.14
CA GLU A 276 16.63 23.50 25.81
C GLU A 276 17.31 22.79 24.63
N LEU A 277 17.32 21.44 24.62
CA LEU A 277 17.93 20.71 23.51
C LEU A 277 17.17 20.89 22.19
N VAL A 278 15.84 20.87 22.24
CA VAL A 278 15.00 21.06 21.05
C VAL A 278 15.18 22.46 20.48
N ASP A 279 15.29 23.49 21.31
CA ASP A 279 15.55 24.86 20.86
C ASP A 279 16.90 24.97 20.15
N ILE A 280 17.97 24.36 20.69
CA ILE A 280 19.29 24.30 20.05
C ILE A 280 19.22 23.61 18.68
N ILE A 281 18.47 22.52 18.58
CA ILE A 281 18.30 21.77 17.31
C ILE A 281 17.50 22.60 16.32
N ASN A 282 16.40 23.24 16.76
CA ASN A 282 15.58 24.11 15.91
C ASN A 282 16.41 25.26 15.33
N GLU A 283 17.21 25.95 16.15
CA GLU A 283 18.06 27.05 15.71
C GLU A 283 19.04 26.59 14.62
N ALA A 284 19.70 25.44 14.80
CA ALA A 284 20.62 24.90 13.82
C ALA A 284 19.92 24.49 12.52
N LEU A 285 18.79 23.77 12.60
CA LEU A 285 18.10 23.26 11.40
C LEU A 285 17.42 24.36 10.59
N MET A 286 17.16 25.53 11.17
CA MET A 286 16.65 26.69 10.45
C MET A 286 17.68 27.38 9.54
N GLU A 287 18.97 27.04 9.63
CA GLU A 287 20.03 27.65 8.81
C GLU A 287 19.98 27.21 7.34
N HIS A 288 19.48 26.00 7.08
CA HIS A 288 19.45 25.40 5.75
C HIS A 288 18.08 24.81 5.39
N ASP A 289 17.90 24.61 4.09
CA ASP A 289 16.72 23.99 3.52
C ASP A 289 16.68 22.49 3.84
N ARG A 290 15.50 21.88 3.81
CA ARG A 290 15.26 20.48 4.19
C ARG A 290 16.19 19.51 3.46
N GLU A 291 16.37 19.67 2.15
CA GLU A 291 17.16 18.74 1.32
C GLU A 291 18.62 18.67 1.77
N TYR A 292 19.20 19.82 2.11
CA TYR A 292 20.56 19.87 2.67
C TYR A 292 20.68 18.98 3.91
N TRP A 293 19.70 19.03 4.83
CA TRP A 293 19.72 18.20 6.02
C TRP A 293 19.55 16.72 5.74
N LEU A 294 18.69 16.36 4.77
CA LEU A 294 18.52 14.96 4.34
C LEU A 294 19.85 14.39 3.81
N GLU A 295 20.57 15.15 2.98
CA GLU A 295 21.89 14.77 2.48
C GLU A 295 22.91 14.63 3.62
N ARG A 296 22.96 15.59 4.56
CA ARG A 296 23.90 15.56 5.70
C ARG A 296 23.63 14.38 6.65
N LEU A 297 22.38 13.95 6.79
CA LEU A 297 21.99 12.82 7.63
C LEU A 297 22.25 11.45 6.95
N THR A 298 22.35 11.42 5.63
CA THR A 298 22.52 10.19 4.84
C THR A 298 23.80 9.44 5.25
N GLY A 299 23.68 8.13 5.46
CA GLY A 299 24.80 7.25 5.84
C GLY A 299 25.27 7.37 7.29
N LEU A 300 24.68 8.24 8.12
CA LEU A 300 25.10 8.42 9.52
C LEU A 300 24.52 7.40 10.51
N GLY A 301 23.57 6.57 10.06
CA GLY A 301 22.86 5.60 10.91
C GLY A 301 21.88 6.24 11.91
N VAL A 302 21.55 7.51 11.72
CA VAL A 302 20.46 8.22 12.42
C VAL A 302 19.21 8.08 11.56
N PRO A 303 18.08 7.57 12.07
CA PRO A 303 16.81 7.58 11.36
C PRO A 303 16.29 9.00 11.09
N PHE A 304 15.88 9.28 9.86
CA PHE A 304 15.29 10.56 9.45
C PHE A 304 14.37 10.40 8.24
N GLY A 305 13.60 11.45 7.93
CA GLY A 305 12.85 11.55 6.68
C GLY A 305 12.10 12.87 6.51
N PRO A 306 11.74 13.25 5.27
CA PRO A 306 10.89 14.41 5.02
C PRO A 306 9.45 14.17 5.49
N ILE A 307 8.70 15.25 5.71
CA ILE A 307 7.23 15.18 5.85
C ILE A 307 6.60 15.35 4.48
N ASN A 308 6.29 14.23 3.84
CA ASN A 308 5.72 14.19 2.49
C ASN A 308 4.22 14.45 2.50
N ASN A 309 3.73 15.10 1.44
CA ASN A 309 2.32 15.05 1.08
C ASN A 309 1.98 13.70 0.40
N ILE A 310 0.70 13.49 0.05
CA ILE A 310 0.25 12.22 -0.54
C ILE A 310 0.87 11.97 -1.93
N GLN A 311 1.02 13.00 -2.76
CA GLN A 311 1.67 12.87 -4.07
C GLN A 311 3.12 12.41 -3.93
N GLN A 312 3.90 13.11 -3.09
CA GLN A 312 5.31 12.77 -2.80
C GLN A 312 5.45 11.38 -2.17
N THR A 313 4.44 10.90 -1.44
CA THR A 313 4.43 9.54 -0.89
C THR A 313 4.33 8.50 -2.00
N PHE A 314 3.45 8.70 -2.99
CA PHE A 314 3.30 7.78 -4.13
C PHE A 314 4.48 7.84 -5.11
N GLU A 315 5.15 8.99 -5.21
CA GLU A 315 6.38 9.20 -5.99
C GLU A 315 7.64 8.76 -5.23
N HIS A 316 7.52 8.25 -4.00
CA HIS A 316 8.69 7.88 -3.20
C HIS A 316 9.42 6.68 -3.87
N PRO A 317 10.76 6.71 -4.03
CA PRO A 317 11.49 5.64 -4.71
C PRO A 317 11.23 4.24 -4.15
N GLN A 318 11.00 4.11 -2.84
CA GLN A 318 10.63 2.83 -2.20
C GLN A 318 9.26 2.29 -2.64
N VAL A 319 8.33 3.14 -3.07
CA VAL A 319 7.04 2.73 -3.68
C VAL A 319 7.26 2.28 -5.12
N GLU A 320 8.21 2.92 -5.82
CA GLU A 320 8.66 2.54 -7.16
C GLU A 320 9.65 1.37 -7.18
N VAL A 321 10.03 0.79 -6.02
CA VAL A 321 10.68 -0.53 -5.96
C VAL A 321 9.62 -1.57 -6.30
N ALA A 322 9.31 -1.54 -7.56
CA ALA A 322 8.50 -2.44 -8.28
C ALA A 322 9.29 -3.76 -8.38
N GLU A 323 8.59 -4.89 -8.47
CA GLU A 323 9.13 -6.23 -8.76
C GLU A 323 10.35 -6.18 -9.68
N GLU A 324 11.38 -6.99 -9.44
CA GLU A 324 12.63 -7.01 -10.24
C GLU A 324 12.31 -6.82 -11.73
N PRO A 325 12.94 -5.87 -12.45
CA PRO A 325 12.57 -5.57 -13.83
C PRO A 325 12.90 -6.70 -14.82
N ILE A 326 13.61 -7.73 -14.32
CA ILE A 326 14.07 -8.91 -15.02
C ILE A 326 13.35 -10.13 -14.42
N ASP A 327 12.76 -10.95 -15.29
CA ASP A 327 12.34 -12.30 -14.98
C ASP A 327 13.59 -13.18 -14.88
N MET A 328 14.00 -13.47 -13.65
CA MET A 328 15.20 -14.26 -13.37
C MET A 328 15.11 -15.70 -13.87
N GLU A 329 13.92 -16.28 -14.03
CA GLU A 329 13.79 -17.65 -14.56
C GLU A 329 14.14 -17.70 -16.06
N ILE A 330 13.78 -16.66 -16.81
CA ILE A 330 14.17 -16.51 -18.21
C ILE A 330 15.64 -16.14 -18.32
N PHE A 331 16.10 -15.18 -17.52
CA PHE A 331 17.47 -14.68 -17.60
C PHE A 331 18.50 -15.74 -17.20
N GLN A 332 18.17 -16.62 -16.25
CA GLN A 332 19.04 -17.74 -15.86
C GLN A 332 19.36 -18.68 -17.02
N GLN A 333 18.42 -18.90 -17.96
CA GLN A 333 18.67 -19.74 -19.14
C GLN A 333 19.74 -19.15 -20.08
N ILE A 334 19.95 -17.84 -20.01
CA ILE A 334 20.98 -17.14 -20.80
C ILE A 334 22.32 -17.24 -20.09
N LEU A 335 22.32 -17.10 -18.76
CA LEU A 335 23.51 -17.30 -17.94
C LEU A 335 24.02 -18.75 -18.02
N GLU A 336 23.12 -19.73 -18.15
CA GLU A 336 23.47 -21.12 -18.41
C GLU A 336 24.21 -21.33 -19.74
N LEU A 337 24.18 -20.37 -20.69
CA LEU A 337 24.92 -20.47 -21.95
C LEU A 337 26.38 -19.98 -21.84
N ASP A 338 26.75 -19.34 -20.72
CA ASP A 338 28.13 -18.97 -20.40
C ASP A 338 28.94 -20.15 -19.82
N GLU A 339 28.54 -21.42 -20.03
CA GLU A 339 29.20 -22.60 -19.40
C GLU A 339 30.74 -22.51 -19.47
N ASP A 340 31.39 -22.51 -18.30
CA ASP A 340 32.84 -22.42 -18.08
C ASP A 340 33.52 -21.06 -18.44
N ASP A 341 32.76 -19.98 -18.62
CA ASP A 341 33.28 -18.61 -18.82
C ASP A 341 33.08 -17.72 -17.58
N ASP A 342 34.16 -17.54 -16.81
CA ASP A 342 34.17 -16.69 -15.61
C ASP A 342 33.83 -15.22 -15.92
N ASP A 343 34.07 -14.76 -17.16
CA ASP A 343 33.84 -13.37 -17.57
C ASP A 343 32.41 -13.11 -18.10
N ARG A 344 31.59 -14.17 -18.25
CA ARG A 344 30.20 -14.13 -18.77
C ARG A 344 30.08 -13.38 -20.10
N ASP A 345 31.04 -13.58 -21.02
CA ASP A 345 31.14 -12.77 -22.24
C ASP A 345 29.92 -12.91 -23.15
N PHE A 346 29.28 -14.09 -23.18
CA PHE A 346 28.14 -14.34 -24.05
C PHE A 346 26.88 -13.63 -23.54
N SER A 347 26.49 -13.81 -22.28
CA SER A 347 25.32 -13.13 -21.70
C SER A 347 25.51 -11.61 -21.63
N LYS A 348 26.72 -11.14 -21.30
CA LYS A 348 27.08 -9.72 -21.33
C LYS A 348 26.99 -9.15 -22.74
N GLY A 349 27.50 -9.86 -23.75
CA GLY A 349 27.40 -9.49 -25.15
C GLY A 349 25.94 -9.41 -25.63
N MET A 350 25.08 -10.33 -25.19
CA MET A 350 23.64 -10.28 -25.47
C MET A 350 22.97 -9.04 -24.86
N VAL A 351 23.33 -8.70 -23.62
CA VAL A 351 22.79 -7.53 -22.91
C VAL A 351 23.25 -6.21 -23.56
N GLU A 352 24.53 -6.10 -23.93
CA GLU A 352 25.05 -4.93 -24.65
C GLU A 352 24.41 -4.77 -26.04
N ALA A 353 24.21 -5.88 -26.75
CA ALA A 353 23.50 -5.89 -28.03
C ALA A 353 22.05 -5.42 -27.86
N TYR A 354 21.37 -5.85 -26.78
CA TYR A 354 20.03 -5.40 -26.47
C TYR A 354 19.95 -3.90 -26.16
N PHE A 355 20.88 -3.35 -25.36
CA PHE A 355 20.89 -1.91 -25.09
C PHE A 355 21.03 -1.09 -26.36
N THR A 356 22.00 -1.45 -27.21
CA THR A 356 22.22 -0.78 -28.50
C THR A 356 20.96 -0.86 -29.37
N GLN A 357 20.36 -2.05 -29.47
CA GLN A 357 19.14 -2.27 -30.25
C GLN A 357 17.95 -1.47 -29.69
N ALA A 358 17.78 -1.44 -28.37
CA ALA A 358 16.67 -0.79 -27.69
C ALA A 358 16.75 0.74 -27.86
N GLU A 359 17.93 1.34 -27.66
CA GLU A 359 18.17 2.77 -27.87
C GLU A 359 17.87 3.19 -29.31
N GLU A 360 18.40 2.46 -30.30
CA GLU A 360 18.07 2.71 -31.70
C GLU A 360 16.58 2.57 -31.99
N THR A 361 15.90 1.61 -31.34
CA THR A 361 14.47 1.38 -31.53
C THR A 361 13.65 2.51 -30.90
N PHE A 362 14.05 3.06 -29.75
CA PHE A 362 13.41 4.22 -29.15
C PHE A 362 13.52 5.47 -30.00
N GLU A 363 14.68 5.72 -30.62
CA GLU A 363 14.83 6.84 -31.57
C GLU A 363 13.88 6.70 -32.76
N LYS A 364 13.77 5.47 -33.30
CA LYS A 364 12.85 5.15 -34.40
C LYS A 364 11.39 5.29 -33.98
N LEU A 365 11.04 4.87 -32.76
CA LEU A 365 9.70 5.02 -32.18
C LEU A 365 9.32 6.50 -32.00
N ASP A 366 10.22 7.33 -31.45
CA ASP A 366 10.00 8.77 -31.31
C ASP A 366 9.78 9.45 -32.67
N LYS A 367 10.55 9.03 -33.69
CA LYS A 367 10.41 9.55 -35.05
C LYS A 367 9.07 9.13 -35.67
N ALA A 368 8.69 7.86 -35.55
CA ALA A 368 7.42 7.35 -36.05
C ALA A 368 6.23 8.01 -35.35
N LEU A 369 6.32 8.26 -34.04
CA LEU A 369 5.29 8.97 -33.27
C LEU A 369 5.12 10.42 -33.75
N LYS A 370 6.22 11.13 -34.03
CA LYS A 370 6.17 12.48 -34.62
C LYS A 370 5.56 12.52 -36.01
N GLN A 371 5.67 11.41 -36.75
CA GLN A 371 5.11 11.24 -38.09
C GLN A 371 3.70 10.66 -38.08
N SER A 372 3.13 10.37 -36.90
CA SER A 372 1.85 9.68 -36.74
C SER A 372 1.78 8.32 -37.47
N ASP A 373 2.91 7.64 -37.65
CA ASP A 373 2.99 6.39 -38.41
C ASP A 373 2.68 5.17 -37.52
N LEU A 374 1.40 4.83 -37.40
CA LEU A 374 0.93 3.71 -36.58
C LEU A 374 1.49 2.35 -37.02
N ALA A 375 1.70 2.14 -38.33
CA ALA A 375 2.24 0.88 -38.84
C ALA A 375 3.70 0.70 -38.38
N THR A 376 4.52 1.73 -38.55
CA THR A 376 5.91 1.72 -38.06
C THR A 376 5.97 1.61 -36.54
N LEU A 377 5.09 2.28 -35.80
CA LEU A 377 4.99 2.14 -34.34
C LEU A 377 4.66 0.70 -33.92
N SER A 378 3.74 0.04 -34.64
CA SER A 378 3.41 -1.38 -34.41
C SER A 378 4.61 -2.29 -34.61
N ASP A 379 5.32 -2.13 -35.72
CA ASP A 379 6.43 -3.00 -36.09
C ASP A 379 7.62 -2.84 -35.14
N LEU A 380 7.95 -1.59 -34.77
CA LEU A 380 8.99 -1.31 -33.79
C LEU A 380 8.61 -1.80 -32.38
N GLY A 381 7.34 -1.64 -31.99
CA GLY A 381 6.83 -2.22 -30.74
C GLY A 381 6.92 -3.74 -30.73
N HIS A 382 6.60 -4.42 -31.84
CA HIS A 382 6.77 -5.86 -31.96
C HIS A 382 8.24 -6.29 -31.84
N PHE A 383 9.13 -5.55 -32.48
CA PHE A 383 10.57 -5.83 -32.48
C PHE A 383 11.17 -5.70 -31.08
N LEU A 384 10.91 -4.60 -30.38
CA LEU A 384 11.41 -4.38 -29.02
C LEU A 384 10.76 -5.31 -28.00
N LYS A 385 9.49 -5.69 -28.19
CA LYS A 385 8.83 -6.74 -27.41
C LYS A 385 9.60 -8.05 -27.51
N GLY A 386 9.99 -8.45 -28.72
CA GLY A 386 10.69 -9.72 -28.98
C GLY A 386 12.07 -9.77 -28.31
N SER A 387 12.88 -8.72 -28.44
CA SER A 387 14.21 -8.69 -27.83
C SER A 387 14.14 -8.57 -26.30
N SER A 388 13.17 -7.83 -25.76
CA SER A 388 12.96 -7.73 -24.31
C SER A 388 12.54 -9.07 -23.70
N ALA A 389 11.66 -9.81 -24.38
CA ALA A 389 11.25 -11.16 -23.95
C ALA A 389 12.43 -12.14 -23.92
N ALA A 390 13.37 -12.03 -24.87
CA ALA A 390 14.54 -12.89 -24.94
C ALA A 390 15.50 -12.73 -23.75
N LEU A 391 15.46 -11.58 -23.05
CA LEU A 391 16.28 -11.29 -21.87
C LEU A 391 15.49 -11.29 -20.56
N GLY A 392 14.21 -11.69 -20.58
CA GLY A 392 13.36 -11.61 -19.39
C GLY A 392 13.00 -10.19 -18.96
N VAL A 393 13.19 -9.17 -19.80
CA VAL A 393 12.84 -7.77 -19.50
C VAL A 393 11.32 -7.57 -19.64
N PHE A 394 10.55 -8.21 -18.77
CA PHE A 394 9.12 -8.46 -18.98
C PHE A 394 8.25 -7.19 -18.99
N ARG A 395 8.70 -6.11 -18.32
CA ARG A 395 7.97 -4.84 -18.28
C ARG A 395 8.11 -4.04 -19.56
N VAL A 396 9.32 -3.98 -20.10
CA VAL A 396 9.55 -3.42 -21.43
C VAL A 396 8.78 -4.23 -22.46
N GLN A 397 8.80 -5.57 -22.35
CA GLN A 397 7.98 -6.46 -23.18
C GLN A 397 6.48 -6.12 -23.10
N ALA A 398 5.93 -5.96 -21.89
CA ALA A 398 4.51 -5.69 -21.67
C ALA A 398 4.08 -4.33 -22.25
N GLU A 399 4.86 -3.28 -22.05
CA GLU A 399 4.56 -1.96 -22.62
C GLU A 399 4.73 -1.94 -24.15
N CYS A 400 5.75 -2.65 -24.68
CA CYS A 400 5.92 -2.80 -26.12
C CYS A 400 4.76 -3.56 -26.78
N GLU A 401 4.16 -4.53 -26.09
CA GLU A 401 2.95 -5.20 -26.54
C GLU A 401 1.76 -4.23 -26.64
N LYS A 402 1.63 -3.26 -25.73
CA LYS A 402 0.60 -2.22 -25.84
C LYS A 402 0.85 -1.34 -27.07
N ILE A 403 2.09 -0.87 -27.28
CA ILE A 403 2.47 -0.08 -28.46
C ILE A 403 2.17 -0.86 -29.74
N GLN A 404 2.56 -2.14 -29.80
CA GLN A 404 2.28 -3.03 -30.92
C GLN A 404 0.78 -3.11 -31.21
N ASN A 405 -0.03 -3.38 -30.20
CA ASN A 405 -1.47 -3.59 -30.37
C ASN A 405 -2.22 -2.29 -30.73
N LEU A 406 -1.76 -1.14 -30.22
CA LEU A 406 -2.30 0.18 -30.59
C LEU A 406 -1.91 0.57 -32.02
N GLY A 407 -0.67 0.28 -32.46
CA GLY A 407 -0.25 0.54 -33.84
C GLY A 407 -0.97 -0.34 -34.87
N LYS A 408 -1.38 -1.55 -34.50
CA LYS A 408 -2.15 -2.48 -35.36
C LYS A 408 -3.55 -2.02 -35.75
N LEU A 409 -4.02 -0.87 -35.27
CA LEU A 409 -5.28 -0.27 -35.71
C LEU A 409 -5.32 0.00 -37.23
N ALA A 410 -4.17 -0.09 -37.94
CA ALA A 410 -4.07 -0.06 -39.40
C ALA A 410 -4.25 -1.42 -40.11
N HIS A 411 -4.27 -2.56 -39.40
CA HIS A 411 -4.07 -3.90 -40.01
C HIS A 411 -5.08 -4.99 -39.63
N HIS A 412 -6.33 -4.66 -39.24
CA HIS A 412 -7.35 -5.68 -39.03
C HIS A 412 -8.35 -5.84 -40.19
N ASP A 413 -8.32 -7.06 -40.72
CA ASP A 413 -9.03 -7.70 -41.83
C ASP A 413 -10.58 -7.68 -41.72
N GLU A 414 -11.25 -7.51 -42.88
CA GLU A 414 -12.70 -7.36 -43.10
C GLU A 414 -13.55 -8.62 -42.76
N LYS A 415 -13.10 -9.50 -41.85
CA LYS A 415 -13.76 -10.80 -41.59
C LYS A 415 -14.03 -11.18 -40.14
N LYS A 416 -13.84 -10.30 -39.16
CA LYS A 416 -14.35 -10.51 -37.80
C LYS A 416 -15.14 -9.29 -37.31
N ASN A 417 -16.39 -9.55 -36.98
CA ASN A 417 -17.41 -8.56 -36.66
C ASN A 417 -17.27 -8.08 -35.20
N GLU A 418 -16.12 -7.49 -34.85
CA GLU A 418 -15.91 -6.82 -33.55
C GLU A 418 -15.16 -5.49 -33.76
N VAL A 419 -15.89 -4.38 -33.63
CA VAL A 419 -15.37 -3.02 -33.71
C VAL A 419 -14.80 -2.64 -32.34
N LYS A 420 -13.50 -2.37 -32.26
CA LYS A 420 -12.93 -1.54 -31.20
C LYS A 420 -12.67 -0.15 -31.78
N ASP A 421 -13.56 0.79 -31.47
CA ASP A 421 -13.48 2.21 -31.80
C ASP A 421 -12.35 2.91 -31.02
N VAL A 422 -11.09 2.63 -31.34
CA VAL A 422 -9.97 3.50 -30.95
C VAL A 422 -9.62 4.31 -32.19
N THR A 423 -9.88 5.61 -32.16
CA THR A 423 -9.47 6.50 -33.25
C THR A 423 -7.94 6.59 -33.31
N GLU A 424 -7.39 6.89 -34.48
CA GLU A 424 -5.95 7.09 -34.68
C GLU A 424 -5.37 8.12 -33.69
N GLU A 425 -6.10 9.21 -33.44
CA GLU A 425 -5.71 10.23 -32.46
C GLU A 425 -5.60 9.67 -31.03
N VAL A 426 -6.57 8.86 -30.59
CA VAL A 426 -6.55 8.23 -29.26
C VAL A 426 -5.46 7.17 -29.16
N ALA A 427 -5.18 6.47 -30.27
CA ALA A 427 -4.09 5.50 -30.33
C ALA A 427 -2.74 6.18 -30.16
N LEU A 428 -2.50 7.28 -30.87
CA LEU A 428 -1.26 8.05 -30.79
C LEU A 428 -1.04 8.65 -29.40
N GLU A 429 -2.10 9.13 -28.73
CA GLU A 429 -1.99 9.62 -27.34
C GLU A 429 -1.56 8.51 -26.39
N LYS A 430 -2.23 7.35 -26.46
CA LYS A 430 -1.88 6.20 -25.61
C LYS A 430 -0.50 5.63 -25.92
N ILE A 431 -0.09 5.64 -27.19
CA ILE A 431 1.28 5.24 -27.56
C ILE A 431 2.28 6.25 -26.98
N ARG A 432 1.98 7.55 -26.95
CA ARG A 432 2.85 8.56 -26.32
C ARG A 432 3.03 8.30 -24.83
N GLU A 433 1.95 8.03 -24.11
CA GLU A 433 1.99 7.65 -22.69
C GLU A 433 2.80 6.37 -22.49
N SER A 434 2.52 5.33 -23.28
CA SER A 434 3.23 4.04 -23.23
C SER A 434 4.72 4.19 -23.55
N LEU A 435 5.08 5.12 -24.45
CA LEU A 435 6.47 5.38 -24.83
C LEU A 435 7.26 6.06 -23.70
N VAL A 436 6.60 6.88 -22.86
CA VAL A 436 7.22 7.42 -21.65
C VAL A 436 7.46 6.30 -20.64
N THR A 437 6.44 5.48 -20.39
CA THR A 437 6.52 4.35 -19.44
C THR A 437 7.59 3.34 -19.85
N VAL A 438 7.60 2.87 -21.10
CA VAL A 438 8.56 1.86 -21.58
C VAL A 438 10.01 2.34 -21.48
N LYS A 439 10.27 3.64 -21.66
CA LYS A 439 11.62 4.23 -21.49
C LYS A 439 12.04 4.25 -20.02
N GLY A 440 11.09 4.50 -19.11
CA GLY A 440 11.32 4.38 -17.67
C GLY A 440 11.63 2.94 -17.25
N GLU A 441 10.82 1.98 -17.72
CA GLU A 441 11.05 0.55 -17.45
C GLU A 441 12.36 0.05 -18.05
N TYR A 442 12.73 0.53 -19.25
CA TYR A 442 14.03 0.25 -19.86
C TYR A 442 15.17 0.79 -19.00
N ALA A 443 15.10 2.04 -18.55
CA ALA A 443 16.13 2.63 -17.71
C ALA A 443 16.29 1.87 -16.37
N ALA A 444 15.20 1.37 -15.81
CA ALA A 444 15.22 0.51 -14.63
C ALA A 444 15.92 -0.84 -14.91
N ALA A 445 15.57 -1.50 -16.02
CA ALA A 445 16.19 -2.75 -16.45
C ALA A 445 17.68 -2.58 -16.79
N GLU A 446 18.05 -1.52 -17.50
CA GLU A 446 19.43 -1.17 -17.84
C GLU A 446 20.25 -0.95 -16.57
N LYS A 447 19.74 -0.16 -15.63
CA LYS A 447 20.40 0.06 -14.34
C LYS A 447 20.61 -1.25 -13.59
N TRP A 448 19.60 -2.12 -13.56
CA TRP A 448 19.68 -3.42 -12.90
C TRP A 448 20.76 -4.30 -13.54
N LEU A 449 20.70 -4.50 -14.86
CA LEU A 449 21.65 -5.35 -15.61
C LEU A 449 23.09 -4.81 -15.52
N ARG A 450 23.29 -3.49 -15.63
CA ARG A 450 24.61 -2.88 -15.43
C ARG A 450 25.13 -3.06 -14.01
N THR A 451 24.25 -3.08 -13.01
CA THR A 451 24.66 -3.35 -11.63
C THR A 451 25.03 -4.82 -11.47
N TYR A 452 24.21 -5.73 -12.01
CA TYR A 452 24.44 -7.18 -11.98
C TYR A 452 25.81 -7.58 -12.53
N TYR A 453 26.24 -7.05 -13.68
CA TYR A 453 27.56 -7.35 -14.26
C TYR A 453 28.73 -6.54 -13.68
N ASN A 454 28.47 -5.54 -12.84
CA ASN A 454 29.53 -4.73 -12.21
C ASN A 454 29.70 -5.03 -10.72
N ASP A 455 28.94 -5.98 -10.15
CA ASP A 455 29.08 -6.38 -8.75
C ASP A 455 30.24 -7.40 -8.61
N PRO A 456 31.33 -7.06 -7.91
CA PRO A 456 32.51 -7.93 -7.80
C PRO A 456 32.32 -9.13 -6.86
N THR A 457 31.10 -9.49 -6.48
CA THR A 457 30.81 -10.50 -5.46
C THR A 457 30.57 -11.93 -5.98
N ASP A 458 30.58 -12.15 -7.29
CA ASP A 458 30.31 -13.46 -7.91
C ASP A 458 31.56 -14.32 -8.17
N GLU A 459 32.69 -14.05 -7.50
CA GLU A 459 33.88 -14.94 -7.54
C GLU A 459 33.78 -16.15 -6.57
N ASP A 460 32.69 -16.34 -5.81
CA ASP A 460 32.47 -17.57 -5.01
C ASP A 460 31.00 -17.69 -4.54
N SER A 461 30.13 -18.36 -5.32
CA SER A 461 28.96 -19.09 -4.79
C SER A 461 28.39 -20.13 -5.76
#